data_AF-A0A8D8CUF3-F1
#
_entry.id   AF-A0A8D8CUF3-F1
#
_cell.length_a   1.000
_cell.length_b   1.000
_cell.length_c   1.000
_cell.angle_alpha   90.00
_cell.angle_beta   90.00
_cell.angle_gamma   90.00
#
_symmetry.space_group_name_H-M   'P 1'
#
loop_
_entity.id
_entity.type
_entity.pdbx_description
1 polymer ?
#
loop_
_entity_poly.entity_id
_entity_poly.type
_entity_poly.pdbx_seq_one_letter_code
_entity_poly.pdbx_strand_id
1 'polypeptide(L)'
;MNPNLLPPPLPTSTIDLLQEMLLERGVIRADFTLYQDSMDKRRDLLLVSQQGKCDADGARFRNTGNRLYLDGKYGEALVWYNRSICFTEKETDQLATGYGNR
;
A
#
# COMPACT_ATOMS: atom_id res chain seq x y z
N MET A 1 20.60 -25.70 14.15
CA MET A 1 19.38 -24.96 14.54
C MET A 1 18.19 -25.73 13.98
N ASN A 2 17.29 -26.21 14.82
CA ASN A 2 16.16 -27.06 14.44
C ASN A 2 14.98 -26.17 14.00
N PRO A 3 14.48 -26.26 12.74
CA PRO A 3 13.47 -25.36 12.20
C PRO A 3 12.03 -25.61 12.72
N ASN A 4 11.81 -26.56 13.62
CA ASN A 4 10.48 -26.99 14.07
C ASN A 4 10.12 -26.48 15.48
N LEU A 5 10.15 -25.17 15.69
CA LEU A 5 9.68 -24.53 16.95
C LEU A 5 8.48 -23.61 16.75
N LEU A 6 7.79 -23.70 15.60
CA LEU A 6 6.46 -23.13 15.49
C LEU A 6 5.48 -24.08 16.21
N PRO A 7 4.71 -23.62 17.21
CA PRO A 7 3.65 -24.45 17.77
C PRO A 7 2.74 -24.93 16.63
N PRO A 8 2.26 -26.19 16.67
CA PRO A 8 1.33 -26.68 15.66
C PRO A 8 0.13 -25.73 15.58
N PRO A 9 -0.40 -25.45 14.38
CA PRO A 9 -1.59 -24.63 14.24
C PRO A 9 -2.69 -25.24 15.11
N LEU A 10 -3.30 -24.39 15.95
CA LEU A 10 -4.39 -24.82 16.81
C LEU A 10 -5.50 -25.42 15.94
N PRO A 11 -6.13 -26.53 16.39
CA PRO A 11 -7.23 -27.11 15.64
C PRO A 11 -8.35 -26.08 15.52
N THR A 12 -9.01 -26.03 14.35
CA THR A 12 -10.04 -25.05 14.01
C THR A 12 -11.10 -24.91 15.11
N SER A 13 -11.48 -26.02 15.74
CA SER A 13 -12.41 -26.04 16.88
C SER A 13 -11.94 -25.27 18.12
N THR A 14 -10.64 -25.20 18.36
CA THR A 14 -10.06 -24.42 19.48
C THR A 14 -10.00 -22.93 19.14
N ILE A 15 -9.76 -22.60 17.87
CA ILE A 15 -9.85 -21.21 17.37
C ILE A 15 -11.29 -20.73 17.48
N ASP A 16 -12.26 -21.54 17.05
CA ASP A 16 -13.68 -21.24 17.11
C ASP A 16 -14.16 -21.02 18.56
N LEU A 17 -13.75 -21.88 19.50
CA LEU A 17 -14.06 -21.73 20.94
C LEU A 17 -13.43 -20.48 21.55
N LEU A 18 -12.16 -20.16 21.23
CA LEU A 18 -11.52 -18.93 21.69
C LEU A 18 -12.21 -17.70 21.13
N GLN A 19 -12.61 -17.76 19.86
CA GLN A 19 -13.35 -16.70 19.20
C GLN A 19 -14.71 -16.50 19.86
N GLU A 20 -15.45 -17.57 20.16
CA GLU A 20 -16.74 -17.55 20.87
C GLU A 20 -16.60 -17.00 22.30
N MET A 21 -15.57 -17.41 23.06
CA MET A 21 -15.29 -16.89 24.40
C MET A 21 -14.93 -15.39 24.42
N LEU A 22 -14.19 -14.93 23.41
CA LEU A 22 -13.84 -13.51 23.27
C LEU A 22 -15.03 -12.68 22.73
N LEU A 23 -15.95 -13.31 22.00
CA LEU A 23 -17.26 -12.77 21.60
C LEU A 23 -18.19 -12.58 22.81
N GLU A 24 -18.29 -13.57 23.70
CA GLU A 24 -19.10 -13.49 24.92
C GLU A 24 -18.60 -12.43 25.90
N ARG A 25 -17.29 -12.19 25.95
CA ARG A 25 -16.67 -11.13 26.78
C ARG A 25 -16.88 -9.71 26.24
N GLY A 26 -17.54 -9.53 25.10
CA GLY A 26 -17.91 -8.23 24.54
C GLY A 26 -16.76 -7.37 23.99
N VAL A 27 -15.50 -7.78 24.21
CA VAL A 27 -14.30 -7.08 23.77
C VAL A 27 -14.19 -7.08 22.24
N ILE A 28 -14.45 -8.23 21.58
CA ILE A 28 -14.37 -8.33 20.10
C ILE A 28 -15.56 -7.63 19.42
N ARG A 29 -16.74 -7.63 20.05
CA ARG A 29 -17.97 -7.12 19.41
C ARG A 29 -17.92 -5.60 19.22
N ALA A 30 -17.42 -4.86 20.21
CA ALA A 30 -17.27 -3.42 20.13
C ALA A 30 -16.22 -3.03 19.07
N ASP A 31 -15.06 -3.69 19.07
CA ASP A 31 -13.98 -3.36 18.12
C ASP A 31 -14.34 -3.72 16.67
N PHE A 32 -14.99 -4.86 16.44
CA PHE A 32 -15.41 -5.26 15.10
C PHE A 32 -16.50 -4.35 14.54
N THR A 33 -17.50 -3.99 15.35
CA THR A 33 -18.57 -3.08 14.93
C THR A 33 -18.03 -1.67 14.65
N LEU A 34 -17.12 -1.16 15.48
CA LEU A 34 -16.43 0.11 15.23
C LEU A 34 -15.60 0.08 13.94
N TYR A 35 -14.88 -1.02 13.69
CA TYR A 35 -14.13 -1.19 12.44
C TYR A 35 -15.08 -1.21 11.23
N GLN A 36 -16.15 -1.98 11.31
CA GLN A 36 -17.14 -2.12 10.23
C GLN A 36 -17.81 -0.78 9.91
N ASP A 37 -18.26 -0.03 10.91
CA ASP A 37 -18.78 1.33 10.76
C ASP A 37 -17.76 2.27 10.11
N SER A 38 -16.49 2.13 10.48
CA SER A 38 -15.41 2.96 9.93
C SER A 38 -15.11 2.64 8.46
N MET A 39 -15.29 1.37 8.06
CA MET A 39 -15.12 0.92 6.68
C MET A 39 -16.32 1.33 5.84
N ASP A 40 -17.54 1.23 6.39
CA ASP A 40 -18.77 1.65 5.73
C ASP A 40 -18.77 3.16 5.44
N LYS A 41 -18.33 3.98 6.39
CA LYS A 41 -18.12 5.43 6.19
C LYS A 41 -17.09 5.77 5.12
N ARG A 42 -16.19 4.83 4.79
CA ARG A 42 -15.09 5.02 3.84
C ARG A 42 -15.21 4.14 2.59
N ARG A 43 -16.36 3.50 2.37
CA ARG A 43 -16.60 2.60 1.22
C ARG A 43 -16.29 3.28 -0.11
N ASP A 44 -16.64 4.54 -0.26
CA ASP A 44 -16.39 5.29 -1.49
C ASP A 44 -14.90 5.42 -1.79
N LEU A 45 -14.04 5.52 -0.77
CA LEU A 45 -12.58 5.56 -0.93
C LEU A 45 -12.01 4.19 -1.35
N LEU A 46 -12.69 3.11 -0.96
CA LEU A 46 -12.30 1.73 -1.31
C LEU A 46 -12.72 1.35 -2.74
N LEU A 47 -13.71 2.06 -3.29
CA LEU A 47 -14.23 1.84 -4.65
C LEU A 47 -13.53 2.69 -5.72
N VAL A 48 -12.61 3.58 -5.32
CA VAL A 48 -11.79 4.32 -6.27
C VAL A 48 -10.89 3.32 -7.00
N SER A 49 -11.05 3.20 -8.32
CA SER A 49 -10.16 2.36 -9.11
C SER A 49 -8.74 2.89 -8.96
N GLN A 50 -7.84 2.03 -8.48
CA GLN A 50 -6.43 2.40 -8.45
C GLN A 50 -5.98 2.58 -9.90
N GLN A 51 -5.49 3.79 -10.21
CA GLN A 51 -4.93 4.03 -11.53
C GLN A 51 -3.73 3.09 -11.73
N GLY A 52 -3.75 2.37 -12.85
CA GLY A 52 -2.67 1.46 -13.22
C GLY A 52 -1.33 2.17 -13.30
N LYS A 53 -0.27 1.46 -12.91
CA LYS A 53 1.11 1.86 -13.18
C LYS A 53 1.43 1.61 -14.65
N CYS A 54 2.26 2.47 -15.24
CA CYS A 54 2.67 2.45 -16.63
C CYS A 54 4.04 3.13 -16.77
N ASP A 55 5.02 2.41 -17.31
CA ASP A 55 6.39 2.93 -17.47
C ASP A 55 6.48 4.11 -18.43
N ALA A 56 5.57 4.20 -19.41
CA ALA A 56 5.49 5.34 -20.33
C ALA A 56 5.05 6.62 -19.59
N ASP A 57 4.08 6.50 -18.68
CA ASP A 57 3.66 7.62 -17.83
C ASP A 57 4.76 8.02 -16.85
N GLY A 58 5.44 7.04 -16.24
CA GLY A 58 6.64 7.26 -15.44
C GLY A 58 7.69 8.07 -16.21
N ALA A 59 8.04 7.64 -17.43
CA ALA A 59 8.98 8.34 -18.31
C ALA A 59 8.58 9.79 -18.54
N ARG A 60 7.30 9.99 -18.88
CA ARG A 60 6.74 11.29 -19.21
C ARG A 60 6.81 12.24 -18.02
N PHE A 61 6.46 11.78 -16.83
CA PHE A 61 6.53 12.59 -15.61
C PHE A 61 7.96 12.97 -15.25
N ARG A 62 8.91 12.04 -15.38
CA ARG A 62 10.33 12.34 -15.18
C ARG A 62 10.84 13.39 -16.16
N ASN A 63 10.47 13.29 -17.43
CA ASN A 63 10.86 14.27 -18.45
C ASN A 63 10.30 15.67 -18.13
N THR A 64 9.08 15.76 -17.60
CA THR A 64 8.53 17.02 -17.08
C THR A 64 9.34 17.56 -15.90
N GLY A 65 9.70 16.70 -14.94
CA GLY A 65 10.57 17.06 -13.82
C GLY A 65 11.94 17.57 -14.28
N ASN A 66 12.56 16.91 -15.26
CA ASN A 66 13.84 17.32 -15.83
C ASN A 66 13.77 18.72 -16.44
N ARG A 67 12.69 19.04 -17.18
CA ARG A 67 12.49 20.38 -17.74
C ARG A 67 12.41 21.44 -16.65
N LEU A 68 11.59 21.20 -15.63
CA LEU A 68 11.43 22.13 -14.51
C LEU A 68 12.71 22.30 -13.69
N TYR A 69 13.49 21.23 -13.55
CA TYR A 69 14.79 21.29 -12.90
C TYR A 69 15.77 22.19 -13.66
N LEU A 70 15.82 22.07 -14.99
CA LEU A 70 16.63 22.93 -15.86
C LEU A 70 16.17 24.40 -15.80
N ASP A 71 14.88 24.64 -15.61
CA ASP A 71 14.30 25.97 -15.41
C ASP A 71 14.52 26.53 -13.98
N GLY A 72 15.24 25.81 -13.11
CA GLY A 72 15.51 26.21 -11.71
C GLY A 72 14.32 26.04 -10.76
N LYS A 73 13.22 25.45 -11.23
CA LYS A 73 11.97 25.26 -10.47
C LYS A 73 12.00 23.96 -9.67
N TYR A 74 12.92 23.88 -8.70
CA TYR A 74 13.23 22.63 -8.00
C TYR A 74 12.03 22.05 -7.22
N GLY A 75 11.22 22.88 -6.58
CA GLY A 75 10.03 22.42 -5.86
C GLY A 75 9.00 21.77 -6.78
N GLU A 76 8.72 22.39 -7.93
CA GLU A 76 7.83 21.82 -8.94
C GLU A 76 8.43 20.54 -9.56
N ALA A 77 9.73 20.54 -9.83
CA ALA A 77 10.43 19.37 -10.36
C ALA A 77 10.30 18.15 -9.43
N LEU A 78 10.48 18.35 -8.11
CA LEU A 78 10.37 17.28 -7.12
C LEU A 78 8.98 16.63 -7.11
N VAL A 79 7.91 17.43 -7.27
CA VAL A 79 6.54 16.92 -7.38
C VAL A 79 6.41 15.97 -8.57
N TRP A 80 6.99 16.34 -9.72
CA TRP A 80 6.94 15.51 -10.92
C TRP A 80 7.83 14.27 -10.85
N TYR A 81 8.99 14.35 -10.19
CA TYR A 81 9.82 13.16 -9.93
C TYR A 81 9.12 12.16 -9.02
N ASN A 82 8.47 12.62 -7.94
CA ASN A 82 7.68 11.75 -7.08
C ASN A 82 6.53 11.08 -7.86
N ARG A 83 5.90 11.83 -8.77
CA ARG A 83 4.87 11.29 -9.66
C ARG A 83 5.44 10.23 -10.61
N SER A 84 6.63 10.43 -11.17
CA SER A 84 7.31 9.39 -11.96
C SER A 84 7.43 8.09 -11.17
N ILE A 85 7.97 8.14 -9.94
CA ILE A 85 8.19 6.95 -9.10
C ILE A 85 6.86 6.25 -8.78
N CYS A 86 5.82 7.02 -8.46
CA CYS A 86 4.49 6.48 -8.11
C CYS A 86 3.89 5.65 -9.26
N PHE A 87 3.99 6.15 -10.49
CA PHE A 87 3.32 5.59 -11.67
C PHE A 87 4.16 4.58 -12.46
N THR A 88 5.44 4.41 -12.12
CA THR A 88 6.29 3.40 -12.78
C THR A 88 5.92 1.98 -12.28
N GLU A 89 6.04 0.99 -13.17
CA GLU A 89 5.87 -0.42 -12.81
C GLU A 89 6.97 -0.88 -11.85
N LYS A 90 6.70 -1.98 -11.15
CA LYS A 90 7.68 -2.56 -10.21
C LYS A 90 8.72 -3.34 -11.00
N GLU A 91 9.94 -3.40 -10.47
CA GLU A 91 11.03 -4.24 -11.00
C GLU A 91 11.46 -3.89 -12.44
N THR A 92 11.24 -2.65 -12.87
CA THR A 92 11.70 -2.15 -14.17
C THR A 92 12.88 -1.20 -14.02
N ASP A 93 13.74 -1.13 -15.04
CA ASP A 93 14.86 -0.17 -15.11
C ASP A 93 14.37 1.28 -15.04
N GLN A 94 13.12 1.50 -15.43
CA GLN A 94 12.49 2.79 -15.34
C GLN A 94 12.34 3.26 -13.89
N LEU A 95 12.05 2.33 -12.98
CA LEU A 95 11.92 2.61 -11.56
C LEU A 95 13.28 2.94 -10.95
N ALA A 96 14.31 2.16 -11.30
CA ALA A 96 15.69 2.44 -10.90
C ALA A 96 16.13 3.84 -11.36
N THR A 97 15.86 4.17 -12.63
CA THR A 97 16.12 5.50 -13.19
C THR A 97 15.32 6.58 -12.47
N GLY A 98 14.10 6.29 -12.03
CA GLY A 98 13.25 7.20 -11.24
C GLY A 98 13.88 7.58 -9.89
N TYR A 99 14.59 6.64 -9.25
CA TYR A 99 15.36 6.90 -8.02
C TYR A 99 16.71 7.58 -8.26
N GLY A 100 17.11 7.78 -9.53
CA GLY A 100 18.44 8.27 -9.86
C GLY A 100 19.54 7.20 -9.75
N ASN A 101 19.16 5.93 -9.66
CA ASN A 101 20.09 4.81 -9.65
C ASN A 101 20.32 4.35 -11.10
N ARG A 102 21.58 4.29 -11.52
CA ARG A 102 22.04 3.74 -12.80
C ARG A 102 23.20 2.81 -12.56
#